data_AF-A0A8J9TZ26-F1
#
_entry.id   AF-A0A8J9TZ26-F1
#
_cell.length_a   1.000
_cell.length_b   1.000
_cell.length_c   1.000
_cell.angle_alpha   90.00
_cell.angle_beta   90.00
_cell.angle_gamma   90.00
#
_symmetry.space_group_name_H-M   'P 1'
#
loop_
_entity.id
_entity.type
_entity.pdbx_description
1 polymer ?
#
loop_
_entity_poly.entity_id
_entity_poly.type
_entity_poly.pdbx_seq_one_letter_code
_entity_poly.pdbx_strand_id
1 'polypeptide(L)' 'FQASLLPYLLFLYFLSFRANRISSLGNFGFQFVLLFVVSTIPSGIIAKTVYGTSLANVDWLHGGAETLLTLANILVV' A
#
# COMPACT_ATOMS: atom_id res chain seq x y z
N PHE A 1 -3.81 -7.68 -6.49
CA PHE A 1 -2.97 -6.56 -6.03
C PHE A 1 -1.81 -6.25 -6.97
N GLN A 2 -1.02 -7.22 -7.43
CA GLN A 2 0.18 -6.91 -8.23
C GLN A 2 -0.13 -6.21 -9.57
N ALA A 3 -1.19 -6.62 -10.27
CA ALA A 3 -1.59 -6.00 -11.54
C ALA A 3 -2.10 -4.55 -11.38
N SER A 4 -2.56 -4.14 -10.19
CA SER A 4 -3.04 -2.78 -9.94
C SER A 4 -1.92 -1.79 -9.63
N LEU A 5 -0.65 -2.24 -9.54
CA LEU A 5 0.49 -1.34 -9.30
C LEU A 5 0.67 -0.35 -10.45
N LEU A 6 0.58 -0.83 -11.70
CA LEU A 6 0.75 -0.01 -12.89
C LEU A 6 -0.28 1.14 -12.97
N PRO A 7 -1.60 0.90 -12.88
CA PRO A 7 -2.58 1.98 -12.85
C PRO A 7 -2.43 2.87 -11.60
N TYR A 8 -1.92 2.36 -10.48
CA TYR A 8 -1.67 3.17 -9.29
C TYR A 8 -0.51 4.15 -9.46
N LEU A 9 0.59 3.71 -10.08
CA LEU A 9 1.72 4.59 -10.40
C LEU A 9 1.30 5.69 -11.38
N LEU A 10 0.46 5.35 -12.37
CA LEU A 10 -0.11 6.32 -13.28
C LEU A 10 -1.00 7.34 -12.53
N PHE A 11 -1.83 6.86 -11.58
CA PHE A 11 -2.60 7.72 -10.69
C PHE A 11 -1.69 8.69 -9.91
N LEU A 12 -0.62 8.22 -9.28
CA LEU A 12 0.33 9.07 -8.54
C LEU A 12 1.00 10.12 -9.45
N TYR A 13 1.38 9.72 -10.67
CA TYR A 13 1.94 10.63 -11.66
C TYR A 13 0.94 11.76 -11.97
N PHE A 14 -0.32 11.40 -12.26
CA PHE A 14 -1.34 12.40 -12.52
C PHE A 14 -1.70 13.23 -11.28
N LEU A 15 -1.69 12.64 -10.10
CA LEU A 15 -2.00 13.33 -8.85
C LEU A 15 -1.03 14.49 -8.58
N SER A 16 0.25 14.29 -8.94
CA SER A 16 1.32 15.27 -8.74
C SER A 16 1.20 16.51 -9.65
N PHE A 17 0.27 16.55 -10.61
CA PHE A 17 0.05 17.77 -11.40
C PHE A 17 -0.44 18.91 -10.50
N ARG A 18 0.20 20.08 -10.65
CA ARG A 18 -0.11 21.29 -9.87
C ARG A 18 -1.57 21.72 -9.95
N ALA A 19 -2.26 21.38 -11.04
CA ALA A 19 -3.67 21.67 -11.26
C ALA A 19 -4.61 21.00 -10.22
N ASN A 20 -4.20 19.87 -9.63
CA ASN A 20 -5.04 19.11 -8.70
C ASN A 20 -5.10 19.70 -7.29
N ARG A 21 -4.22 20.67 -6.96
CA ARG A 21 -4.18 21.39 -5.67
C ARG A 21 -4.22 20.50 -4.42
N ILE A 22 -3.68 19.29 -4.51
CA ILE A 22 -3.58 18.39 -3.36
C ILE A 22 -2.60 18.94 -2.32
N SER A 23 -2.88 18.69 -1.04
CA SER A 23 -1.95 19.02 0.05
C SER A 23 -0.67 18.18 -0.08
N SER A 24 0.47 18.71 0.36
CA SER A 24 1.72 17.96 0.33
C SER A 24 1.64 16.69 1.20
N LEU A 25 0.88 16.74 2.29
CA LEU A 25 0.68 15.60 3.19
C LEU A 25 -0.19 14.52 2.52
N GLY A 26 -1.28 14.91 1.86
CA GLY A 26 -2.14 13.97 1.14
C GLY A 26 -1.41 13.30 -0.01
N ASN A 27 -0.63 14.05 -0.80
CA ASN A 27 0.21 13.48 -1.86
C ASN A 27 1.23 12.47 -1.29
N PHE A 28 1.84 12.79 -0.15
CA PHE A 28 2.72 11.87 0.57
C PHE A 28 1.96 10.63 1.07
N GLY A 29 0.76 10.79 1.62
CA GLY A 29 -0.08 9.67 2.07
C GLY A 29 -0.40 8.69 0.95
N PHE A 30 -0.71 9.19 -0.25
CA PHE A 30 -0.87 8.33 -1.42
C PHE A 30 0.45 7.64 -1.79
N GLN A 31 1.57 8.34 -1.83
CA GLN A 31 2.87 7.69 -2.07
C GLN A 31 3.21 6.64 -1.00
N PHE A 32 2.81 6.86 0.26
CA PHE A 32 3.04 5.96 1.38
C PHE A 32 2.35 4.59 1.20
N VAL A 33 1.24 4.51 0.44
CA VAL A 33 0.61 3.24 0.08
C VAL A 33 1.57 2.32 -0.71
N LEU A 34 2.56 2.86 -1.41
CA LEU A 34 3.58 2.03 -2.05
C LEU A 34 4.38 1.21 -1.03
N LEU A 35 4.59 1.73 0.19
CA LEU A 35 5.23 0.99 1.27
C LEU A 35 4.37 -0.21 1.70
N PHE A 36 3.05 -0.03 1.78
CA PHE A 36 2.10 -1.12 2.01
C PHE A 36 2.20 -2.21 0.91
N VAL A 37 2.31 -1.81 -0.36
CA VAL A 37 2.47 -2.76 -1.47
C VAL A 37 3.79 -3.52 -1.37
N VAL A 38 4.90 -2.82 -1.14
CA VAL A 38 6.23 -3.43 -1.00
C VAL A 38 6.30 -4.36 0.21
N SER A 39 5.56 -4.06 1.29
CA SER A 39 5.48 -4.93 2.46
C SER A 39 4.58 -6.16 2.24
N THR A 40 3.46 -6.02 1.53
CA THR A 40 2.48 -7.12 1.38
C THR A 40 2.89 -8.18 0.38
N ILE A 41 3.69 -7.84 -0.63
CA ILE A 41 4.24 -8.81 -1.60
C ILE A 41 5.11 -9.88 -0.89
N PRO A 42 6.17 -9.54 -0.12
CA PRO A 42 6.98 -10.53 0.59
C PRO A 42 6.18 -11.22 1.69
N SER A 43 5.33 -10.52 2.44
CA SER A 43 4.45 -11.15 3.43
C SER A 43 3.54 -12.20 2.80
N GLY A 44 2.98 -11.93 1.62
CA GLY A 44 2.17 -12.90 0.88
C GLY A 44 2.97 -14.10 0.38
N ILE A 45 4.22 -13.89 -0.05
CA ILE A 45 5.14 -14.99 -0.40
C ILE A 45 5.41 -15.84 0.85
N ILE A 46 5.79 -15.24 1.97
CA ILE A 46 6.08 -15.94 3.24
C ILE A 46 4.85 -16.72 3.73
N ALA A 47 3.67 -16.11 3.73
CA ALA A 47 2.42 -16.77 4.11
C ALA A 47 2.18 -18.05 3.29
N LYS A 48 2.43 -17.99 1.98
CA LYS A 48 2.22 -19.11 1.09
C LYS A 48 3.33 -20.16 1.15
N THR A 49 4.59 -19.76 1.25
CA THR A 49 5.74 -20.68 1.19
C THR A 49 6.09 -21.29 2.54
N VAL A 50 5.93 -20.55 3.65
CA VAL A 50 6.28 -20.99 5.00
C VAL A 50 5.05 -21.55 5.73
N TYR A 51 3.93 -20.82 5.68
CA TYR A 51 2.73 -21.17 6.44
C TYR A 51 1.71 -21.97 5.62
N GLY A 52 1.93 -22.15 4.31
CA GLY A 52 1.03 -22.91 3.43
C GLY A 52 -0.37 -22.32 3.30
N THR A 53 -0.56 -21.05 3.68
CA THR A 53 -1.88 -20.41 3.77
C THR A 53 -1.88 -19.02 3.13
N SER A 54 -3.03 -18.37 3.10
CA SER A 54 -3.15 -16.99 2.63
C SER A 54 -2.60 -16.01 3.66
N LEU A 55 -2.09 -14.86 3.20
CA LEU A 55 -1.62 -13.77 4.07
C LEU A 55 -2.65 -13.41 5.15
N ALA A 56 -3.93 -13.38 4.80
CA ALA A 56 -5.03 -13.05 5.71
C ALA A 56 -5.16 -14.01 6.90
N ASN A 57 -4.54 -15.19 6.85
CA ASN A 57 -4.57 -16.20 7.90
C ASN A 57 -3.28 -16.22 8.74
N VAL A 58 -2.41 -15.21 8.59
CA VAL A 58 -1.20 -15.05 9.40
C VAL A 58 -1.27 -13.69 10.09
N ASP A 59 -1.84 -13.66 11.30
CA ASP A 59 -2.26 -12.42 11.98
C ASP A 59 -1.18 -11.35 12.07
N TRP A 60 0.05 -11.73 12.41
CA TRP A 60 1.14 -10.77 12.56
C TRP A 60 1.62 -10.19 11.21
N LEU A 61 1.52 -10.95 10.11
CA LEU A 61 1.83 -10.46 8.77
C LEU A 61 0.67 -9.65 8.20
N HIS A 62 -0.57 -10.11 8.41
CA HIS A 62 -1.76 -9.44 7.92
C HIS A 62 -2.00 -8.12 8.66
N GLY A 63 -2.06 -8.17 9.99
CA GLY A 63 -2.23 -7.00 10.84
C GLY A 63 -1.10 -6.00 10.65
N GLY A 64 0.15 -6.47 10.51
CA GLY A 64 1.29 -5.61 10.18
C GLY A 64 1.08 -4.85 8.86
N ALA A 65 0.58 -5.52 7.82
CA ALA A 65 0.22 -4.86 6.57
C ALA A 65 -0.95 -3.87 6.75
N GLU A 66 -1.99 -4.24 7.49
CA GLU A 66 -3.13 -3.35 7.73
C GLU A 66 -2.72 -2.08 8.48
N THR A 67 -1.77 -2.14 9.43
CA THR A 67 -1.27 -0.92 10.10
C THR A 67 -0.66 0.09 9.13
N LEU A 68 0.11 -0.38 8.13
CA LEU A 68 0.66 0.49 7.09
C LEU A 68 -0.45 1.16 6.28
N LEU A 69 -1.50 0.42 5.96
CA LEU A 69 -2.64 0.96 5.22
C LEU A 69 -3.44 1.96 6.08
N THR A 70 -3.63 1.68 7.37
CA THR A 70 -4.26 2.63 8.31
C THR A 70 -3.47 3.93 8.39
N LEU A 71 -2.15 3.85 8.54
CA LEU A 71 -1.28 5.03 8.55
C LEU A 71 -1.37 5.81 7.22
N ALA A 72 -1.38 5.12 6.08
CA ALA A 72 -1.57 5.77 4.78
C ALA A 72 -2.88 6.57 4.72
N ASN A 73 -3.98 6.00 5.21
CA ASN A 73 -5.28 6.68 5.22
C ASN A 73 -5.29 7.91 6.13
N ILE A 74 -4.62 7.85 7.29
CA ILE A 74 -4.47 9.01 8.18
C ILE A 74 -3.67 10.14 7.51
N LEU A 75 -2.67 9.80 6.67
CA LEU A 75 -1.89 10.80 5.95
C LEU A 75 -2.64 11.42 4.76
N VAL A 76 -3.64 10.73 4.22
CA VAL A 76 -4.43 11.19 3.06
C VAL A 76 -5.53 12.17 3.45
N VAL A 77 -6.14 12.00 4.63
CA VAL A 77 -7.33 12.74 5.09
C VAL A 77 -7.04 14.20 5.46
#